data_AF-A0A1W9LPI9-F1
#
_entry.id   AF-A0A1W9LPI9-F1
#
_cell.length_a   1.000
_cell.length_b   1.000
_cell.length_c   1.000
_cell.angle_alpha   90.00
_cell.angle_beta   90.00
_cell.angle_gamma   90.00
#
_symmetry.space_group_name_H-M   'P 1'
#
loop_
_entity.id
_entity.type
_entity.pdbx_description
1 polymer ?
#
loop_
_entity_poly.entity_id
_entity_poly.type
_entity_poly.pdbx_seq_one_letter_code
_entity_poly.pdbx_strand_id
1 'polypeptide(L)'
;MKNVNEEIELTYNDLNIALETAAEYYKGATRIGHALSKHAGRKPEIWGKIEGTMRNWHEQAMRHFKDIYHGPGKFVRVTTPKGISFLEKRLPDGRGIRLNLNYTFKGFID
;
A
#
# COMPACT_ATOMS: atom_id res chain seq x y z
N MET A 1 14.12 18.08 -17.47
CA MET A 1 13.94 18.42 -16.04
C MET A 1 13.91 17.12 -15.26
N LYS A 2 14.88 16.89 -14.36
CA LYS A 2 14.81 15.74 -13.45
C LYS A 2 13.75 16.09 -12.41
N ASN A 3 12.62 15.38 -12.42
CA ASN A 3 11.71 15.42 -11.28
C ASN A 3 12.50 14.89 -10.09
N VAL A 4 12.99 15.80 -9.26
CA VAL A 4 13.50 15.43 -7.94
C VAL A 4 12.25 15.00 -7.19
N ASN A 5 12.05 13.68 -7.14
CA ASN A 5 10.99 13.10 -6.35
C ASN A 5 11.25 13.47 -4.90
N GLU A 6 10.45 14.37 -4.37
CA GLU A 6 10.52 14.77 -2.96
C GLU A 6 10.32 13.51 -2.11
N GLU A 7 11.37 13.15 -1.38
CA GLU A 7 11.33 12.06 -0.42
C GLU A 7 10.52 12.51 0.80
N ILE A 8 9.48 11.76 1.09
CA ILE A 8 8.53 12.07 2.15
C ILE A 8 8.66 10.99 3.23
N GLU A 9 8.96 11.44 4.43
CA GLU A 9 8.88 10.63 5.64
C GLU A 9 7.52 10.87 6.29
N LEU A 10 6.78 9.79 6.54
CA LEU A 10 5.47 9.89 7.16
C LEU A 10 5.63 10.15 8.65
N THR A 11 4.90 11.12 9.18
CA THR A 11 4.76 11.28 10.62
C THR A 11 3.93 10.15 11.22
N TYR A 12 3.92 10.04 12.55
CA TYR A 12 3.05 9.10 13.26
C TYR A 12 1.56 9.31 12.91
N ASN A 13 1.13 10.57 12.77
CA ASN A 13 -0.26 10.88 12.42
C ASN A 13 -0.61 10.42 11.00
N ASP A 14 0.30 10.65 10.03
CA ASP A 14 0.10 10.24 8.64
C ASP A 14 0.01 8.71 8.52
N LEU A 15 0.86 8.00 9.26
CA LEU A 15 0.83 6.55 9.33
C LEU A 15 -0.49 6.05 9.92
N ASN A 16 -1.00 6.67 10.98
CA ASN A 16 -2.28 6.28 11.57
C ASN A 16 -3.44 6.46 10.58
N ILE A 17 -3.50 7.57 9.86
CA ILE A 17 -4.51 7.79 8.81
C ILE A 17 -4.45 6.67 7.75
N ALA A 18 -3.25 6.31 7.32
CA ALA A 18 -3.06 5.24 6.35
C ALA A 18 -3.55 3.88 6.89
N LEU A 19 -3.19 3.54 8.13
CA LEU A 19 -3.57 2.29 8.78
C LEU A 19 -5.08 2.18 9.03
N GLU A 20 -5.71 3.25 9.53
CA GLU A 20 -7.15 3.28 9.80
C GLU A 20 -7.96 3.12 8.52
N THR A 21 -7.63 3.90 7.48
CA THR A 21 -8.34 3.82 6.19
C THR A 21 -8.05 2.52 5.43
N ALA A 22 -6.88 1.91 5.65
CA ALA A 22 -6.58 0.56 5.15
C ALA A 22 -7.45 -0.51 5.83
N ALA A 23 -7.67 -0.37 7.15
CA ALA A 23 -8.43 -1.30 7.98
C ALA A 23 -9.96 -1.14 7.86
N GLU A 24 -10.46 -0.08 7.20
CA GLU A 24 -11.89 0.12 6.98
C GLU A 24 -12.59 -1.12 6.42
N TYR A 25 -13.71 -1.49 7.05
CA TYR A 25 -14.55 -2.59 6.60
C TYR A 25 -15.15 -2.28 5.23
N TYR A 26 -15.04 -3.24 4.32
CA TYR A 26 -15.52 -3.13 2.95
C TYR A 26 -15.88 -4.51 2.42
N LYS A 27 -17.15 -4.71 2.05
CA LYS A 27 -17.66 -5.91 1.36
C LYS A 27 -17.15 -7.23 1.97
N GLY A 28 -17.41 -7.45 3.25
CA GLY A 28 -17.08 -8.71 3.94
C GLY A 28 -15.63 -8.88 4.39
N ALA A 29 -14.75 -7.91 4.14
CA ALA A 29 -13.37 -7.87 4.64
C ALA A 29 -12.97 -6.41 4.91
N THR A 30 -11.68 -6.07 4.76
CA THR A 30 -11.20 -4.68 4.81
C THR A 30 -10.68 -4.22 3.46
N ARG A 31 -10.55 -2.89 3.27
CA ARG A 31 -9.96 -2.34 2.03
C ARG A 31 -8.61 -2.95 1.72
N ILE A 32 -7.73 -3.07 2.72
CA ILE A 32 -6.40 -3.64 2.54
C ILE A 32 -6.42 -5.15 2.27
N GLY A 33 -7.35 -5.90 2.87
CA GLY A 33 -7.52 -7.32 2.57
C GLY A 33 -7.95 -7.55 1.11
N HIS A 34 -8.89 -6.75 0.62
CA HIS A 34 -9.28 -6.76 -0.80
C HIS A 34 -8.14 -6.33 -1.72
N ALA A 35 -7.31 -5.38 -1.29
CA ALA A 35 -6.13 -4.98 -2.06
C ALA A 35 -5.14 -6.15 -2.18
N LEU A 36 -4.79 -6.83 -1.08
CA LEU A 36 -3.91 -7.99 -1.14
C LEU A 36 -4.48 -9.08 -2.05
N SER A 37 -5.77 -9.41 -1.90
CA SER A 37 -6.45 -10.43 -2.72
C SER A 37 -6.31 -10.21 -4.21
N LYS A 38 -6.50 -8.97 -4.68
CA LYS A 38 -6.32 -8.63 -6.10
C LYS A 38 -4.87 -8.68 -6.57
N HIS A 39 -3.93 -8.34 -5.70
CA HIS A 39 -2.51 -8.28 -6.05
C HIS A 39 -1.89 -9.68 -6.03
N ALA A 40 -2.07 -10.45 -4.96
CA ALA A 40 -1.68 -11.85 -4.87
C ALA A 40 -2.38 -12.75 -5.89
N GLY A 41 -3.63 -12.48 -6.25
CA GLY A 41 -4.32 -13.21 -7.31
C GLY A 41 -3.73 -12.99 -8.71
N ARG A 42 -3.06 -11.86 -8.95
CA ARG A 42 -2.42 -11.52 -10.25
C ARG A 42 -0.93 -11.81 -10.28
N LYS A 43 -0.24 -11.58 -9.16
CA LYS A 43 1.21 -11.70 -8.99
C LYS A 43 1.57 -12.44 -7.68
N PRO A 44 1.20 -13.72 -7.55
CA PRO A 44 1.51 -14.51 -6.36
C PRO A 44 3.02 -14.66 -6.09
N GLU A 45 3.86 -14.47 -7.11
CA GLU A 45 5.32 -14.46 -6.98
C GLU A 45 5.87 -13.24 -6.21
N ILE A 46 5.12 -12.13 -6.16
CA ILE A 46 5.48 -10.92 -5.41
C ILE A 46 4.83 -10.92 -4.01
N TRP A 47 3.55 -11.30 -3.95
CA TRP A 47 2.73 -11.15 -2.74
C TRP A 47 2.53 -12.44 -1.94
N GLY A 48 2.94 -13.58 -2.48
CA GLY A 48 2.56 -14.89 -1.97
C GLY A 48 1.11 -15.26 -2.31
N LYS A 49 0.74 -16.53 -2.12
CA LYS A 49 -0.65 -16.96 -2.21
C LYS A 49 -1.37 -16.58 -0.91
N ILE A 50 -2.58 -16.06 -1.02
CA ILE A 50 -3.41 -15.84 0.16
C ILE A 50 -4.03 -17.16 0.57
N GLU A 51 -3.90 -17.46 1.86
CA GLU A 51 -4.47 -18.65 2.47
C GLU A 51 -5.69 -18.31 3.33
N GLY A 52 -6.60 -19.27 3.44
CA GLY A 52 -7.77 -19.19 4.30
C GLY A 52 -8.92 -18.34 3.74
N THR A 53 -9.85 -18.01 4.63
CA THR A 53 -11.07 -17.28 4.28
C THR A 53 -10.82 -15.77 4.21
N MET A 54 -11.81 -15.00 3.72
CA MET A 54 -11.74 -13.53 3.68
C MET A 54 -11.41 -12.88 5.02
N ARG A 55 -11.71 -13.56 6.15
CA ARG A 55 -11.37 -13.11 7.49
C ARG A 55 -9.86 -12.99 7.71
N ASN A 56 -9.05 -13.83 7.05
CA ASN A 56 -7.60 -13.86 7.21
C ASN A 56 -6.87 -12.85 6.30
N TRP A 57 -7.58 -12.26 5.33
CA TRP A 57 -6.99 -11.34 4.36
C TRP A 57 -6.48 -10.07 5.02
N HIS A 58 -7.20 -9.58 6.04
CA HIS A 58 -6.81 -8.38 6.77
C HIS A 58 -5.42 -8.53 7.41
N GLU A 59 -5.22 -9.59 8.20
CA GLU A 59 -3.98 -9.79 8.96
C GLU A 59 -2.79 -10.01 8.03
N GLN A 60 -2.96 -10.82 6.98
CA GLN A 60 -1.91 -11.04 5.97
C GLN A 60 -1.55 -9.72 5.26
N ALA A 61 -2.56 -8.95 4.85
CA ALA A 61 -2.34 -7.67 4.20
C ALA A 61 -1.67 -6.63 5.11
N MET A 62 -2.02 -6.64 6.40
CA MET A 62 -1.38 -5.75 7.36
C MET A 62 0.09 -6.06 7.62
N ARG A 63 0.48 -7.34 7.53
CA ARG A 63 1.90 -7.72 7.57
C ARG A 63 2.64 -7.13 6.39
N HIS A 64 2.15 -7.31 5.16
CA HIS A 64 2.78 -6.69 3.98
C HIS A 64 2.87 -5.17 4.10
N PHE A 65 1.82 -4.50 4.60
CA PHE A 65 1.87 -3.05 4.80
C PHE A 65 3.00 -2.64 5.74
N LYS A 66 3.10 -3.29 6.91
CA LYS A 66 4.14 -3.00 7.90
C LYS A 66 5.53 -3.29 7.33
N ASP A 67 5.71 -4.42 6.64
CA ASP A 67 6.97 -4.78 6.01
C ASP A 67 7.42 -3.74 4.98
N ILE A 68 6.50 -3.28 4.12
CA ILE A 68 6.80 -2.24 3.12
C ILE A 68 7.11 -0.91 3.80
N TYR A 69 6.32 -0.53 4.81
CA TYR A 69 6.54 0.71 5.54
C TYR A 69 7.91 0.74 6.22
N HIS A 70 8.30 -0.33 6.92
CA HIS A 70 9.58 -0.45 7.62
C HIS A 70 10.76 -0.86 6.72
N GLY A 71 10.49 -1.34 5.50
CA GLY A 71 11.51 -1.71 4.53
C GLY A 71 12.30 -0.52 4.00
N PRO A 72 13.33 -0.76 3.18
CA PRO A 72 14.17 0.29 2.61
C PRO A 72 13.39 1.27 1.72
N GLY A 73 13.94 2.47 1.55
CA GLY A 73 13.37 3.53 0.72
C GLY A 73 12.35 4.40 1.46
N LYS A 74 11.86 5.43 0.77
CA LYS A 74 10.91 6.41 1.31
C LYS A 74 9.68 6.54 0.41
N PHE A 75 8.64 7.20 0.91
CA PHE A 75 7.56 7.61 0.04
C PHE A 75 8.05 8.72 -0.89
N VAL A 76 7.59 8.69 -2.13
CA VAL A 76 7.83 9.74 -3.11
C VAL A 76 6.52 10.18 -3.72
N ARG A 77 6.41 11.47 -4.03
CA ARG A 77 5.27 11.98 -4.78
C ARG A 77 5.38 11.56 -6.25
N VAL A 78 4.36 10.85 -6.75
CA VAL A 78 4.29 10.40 -8.14
C VAL A 78 3.03 10.98 -8.78
N THR A 79 3.19 11.64 -9.93
CA THR A 79 2.08 12.14 -10.75
C THR A 79 1.87 11.24 -11.95
N THR A 80 0.66 10.69 -12.07
CA THR A 80 0.25 9.86 -13.21
C THR A 80 0.15 10.69 -14.50
N PRO A 81 0.18 10.06 -15.69
CA PRO A 81 -0.05 10.77 -16.96
C PRO A 81 -1.39 11.52 -17.04
N LYS A 82 -2.36 11.15 -16.19
CA LYS A 82 -3.67 11.81 -16.07
C LYS A 82 -3.66 13.00 -15.09
N GLY A 83 -2.50 13.43 -14.59
CA GLY A 83 -2.36 14.56 -13.67
C GLY A 83 -2.72 14.26 -12.20
N ILE A 84 -3.04 13.00 -11.86
CA ILE A 84 -3.37 12.62 -10.48
C ILE A 84 -2.08 12.27 -9.73
N SER A 85 -1.84 12.94 -8.60
CA SER A 85 -0.69 12.66 -7.72
C SER A 85 -1.02 11.70 -6.58
N PHE A 86 -0.05 10.87 -6.22
CA PHE A 86 -0.07 9.96 -5.09
C PHE A 86 1.25 9.99 -4.33
N LEU A 87 1.26 9.42 -3.13
CA LEU A 87 2.48 9.07 -2.41
C LEU A 87 2.74 7.58 -2.59
N GLU A 88 3.92 7.21 -3.08
CA GLU A 88 4.27 5.80 -3.34
C GLU A 88 5.57 5.42 -2.66
N LYS A 89 5.58 4.26 -2.00
CA LYS A 89 6.81 3.58 -1.57
C LYS A 89 6.85 2.22 -2.21
N ARG A 90 7.99 1.89 -2.84
CA ARG A 90 8.23 0.60 -3.50
C ARG A 90 9.51 -0.04 -2.95
N LEU A 91 9.42 -1.32 -2.65
CA LEU A 91 10.56 -2.15 -2.27
C LEU A 91 11.23 -2.75 -3.53
N PRO A 92 12.51 -3.15 -3.43
CA PRO A 92 13.21 -3.87 -4.51
C PRO A 92 12.58 -5.22 -4.87
N ASP A 93 11.82 -5.83 -3.96
CA ASP A 93 11.12 -7.10 -4.20
C ASP A 93 9.83 -6.95 -5.02
N GLY A 94 9.50 -5.72 -5.46
CA GLY A 94 8.35 -5.41 -6.28
C GLY A 94 7.10 -4.98 -5.49
N ARG A 95 7.03 -5.22 -4.17
CA ARG A 95 5.89 -4.78 -3.35
C ARG A 95 5.91 -3.27 -3.15
N GLY A 96 4.75 -2.65 -3.04
CA GLY A 96 4.65 -1.24 -2.69
C GLY A 96 3.30 -0.81 -2.14
N ILE A 97 3.29 0.35 -1.50
CA ILE A 97 2.09 1.03 -0.98
C ILE A 97 1.88 2.32 -1.76
N ARG A 98 0.62 2.58 -2.13
CA ARG A 98 0.16 3.89 -2.61
C ARG A 98 -0.80 4.51 -1.60
N LEU A 99 -0.56 5.76 -1.26
CA LEU A 99 -1.45 6.62 -0.49
C LEU A 99 -1.95 7.77 -1.37
N ASN A 100 -3.13 8.28 -1.04
CA ASN A 100 -3.56 9.58 -1.55
C ASN A 100 -2.70 10.68 -0.87
N LEU A 101 -2.75 11.92 -1.39
CA LEU A 101 -1.98 13.03 -0.81
C LEU A 101 -2.41 13.41 0.62
N ASN A 102 -3.60 12.98 1.05
CA ASN A 102 -4.08 13.11 2.44
C ASN A 102 -3.77 11.86 3.29
N TYR A 103 -2.78 11.07 2.89
CA TYR A 103 -2.27 9.87 3.58
C TYR A 103 -3.25 8.69 3.69
N THR A 104 -4.49 8.83 3.21
CA THR A 104 -5.44 7.71 3.19
C THR A 104 -4.96 6.59 2.25
N PHE A 105 -5.17 5.34 2.66
CA PHE A 105 -4.73 4.16 1.91
C PHE A 105 -5.46 4.08 0.57
N LYS A 106 -4.69 4.10 -0.52
CA LYS A 106 -5.24 3.94 -1.88
C LYS A 106 -5.19 2.49 -2.34
N GLY A 107 -4.13 1.77 -2.02
CA GLY A 107 -3.95 0.37 -2.43
C GLY A 107 -2.49 -0.05 -2.41
N PHE A 108 -2.28 -1.35 -2.66
CA PHE A 108 -0.97 -1.87 -3.01
C PHE A 108 -0.62 -1.54 -4.47
N ILE A 109 0.67 -1.59 -4.78
CA ILE A 109 1.25 -1.40 -6.11
C ILE A 109 2.38 -2.42 -6.31
N ASP A 110 2.52 -2.87 -7.54
CA ASP A 110 3.59 -3.76 -8.02
C ASP A 110 3.90 -3.48 -9.49
#